data_AF-A0A1U7PNV1-F1
#
_entry.id   AF-A0A1U7PNV1-F1
#
_cell.length_a   1.000
_cell.length_b   1.000
_cell.length_c   1.000
_cell.angle_alpha   90.00
_cell.angle_beta   90.00
_cell.angle_gamma   90.00
#
_symmetry.space_group_name_H-M   'P 1'
#
loop_
_entity.id
_entity.type
_entity.pdbx_description
1 polymer ?
#
loop_
_entity_poly.entity_id
_entity_poly.type
_entity_poly.pdbx_seq_one_letter_code
_entity_poly.pdbx_strand_id
1 'polypeptide(L)'
;MAETAYEEKETKPQKTFEQRLRAVKEVTEKKRKKGAVARELGVHPNTLKNWIDAFESEGEEGLIPKKRGRQPKSPSVDPNRRMRELEREVRRLREENEILQKFLGKVRIKKTERFDAITEMKEEHKVRRLCMTLDVSESGYYNYVNRPDNKLSERDKEDILVIRRLMETESVDDPDWILLEMRKEGHRINRRRLLRLLDQMDLVDAAGYEPEHDTDSEEAEEEVLLEPVAAE
;
A
#
# COMPACT_ATOMS: atom_id res chain seq x y z
N MET A 1 -17.12 21.15 44.32
CA MET A 1 -17.49 22.11 43.25
C MET A 1 -16.51 23.25 43.35
N ALA A 2 -15.62 23.42 42.37
CA ALA A 2 -14.66 24.53 42.34
C ALA A 2 -15.12 25.52 41.27
N GLU A 3 -15.58 26.68 41.71
CA GLU A 3 -16.11 27.76 40.90
C GLU A 3 -14.93 28.65 40.50
N THR A 4 -14.42 28.50 39.26
CA THR A 4 -13.36 29.35 38.74
C THR A 4 -13.98 30.57 38.06
N ALA A 5 -13.90 31.72 38.72
CA ALA A 5 -14.28 33.03 38.17
C ALA A 5 -13.38 33.38 36.97
N TYR A 6 -13.99 33.61 35.81
CA TYR A 6 -13.30 34.16 34.64
C TYR A 6 -13.31 35.69 34.73
N GLU A 7 -12.13 36.30 34.88
CA GLU A 7 -11.96 37.75 34.70
C GLU A 7 -12.17 38.13 33.22
N GLU A 8 -13.21 38.92 32.95
CA GLU A 8 -13.46 39.49 31.63
C GLU A 8 -12.34 40.48 31.27
N LYS A 9 -11.46 40.09 30.35
CA LYS A 9 -10.42 40.99 29.82
C LYS A 9 -11.07 42.03 28.91
N GLU A 10 -11.20 43.27 29.40
CA GLU A 10 -11.66 44.40 28.60
C GLU A 10 -10.78 44.61 27.35
N THR A 11 -11.37 44.46 26.16
CA THR A 11 -10.64 44.69 24.91
C THR A 11 -10.46 46.18 24.66
N LYS A 12 -9.22 46.62 24.42
CA LYS A 12 -8.91 48.03 24.13
C LYS A 12 -9.76 48.57 22.96
N PRO A 13 -10.36 49.77 23.09
CA PRO A 13 -11.23 50.34 22.07
C PRO A 13 -10.48 50.60 20.76
N GLN A 14 -11.14 50.30 19.64
CA GLN A 14 -10.61 50.56 18.30
C GLN A 14 -10.52 52.07 18.03
N LYS A 15 -9.42 52.52 17.41
CA LYS A 15 -9.27 53.92 16.98
C LYS A 15 -10.23 54.24 15.84
N THR A 16 -10.87 55.41 15.92
CA THR A 16 -11.84 55.89 14.94
C THR A 16 -11.18 56.17 13.58
N PHE A 17 -11.98 56.21 12.52
CA PHE A 17 -11.51 56.55 11.18
C PHE A 17 -10.76 57.89 11.14
N GLU A 18 -11.33 58.92 11.75
CA GLU A 18 -10.73 60.26 11.81
C GLU A 18 -9.36 60.27 12.50
N GLN A 19 -9.21 59.50 13.58
CA GLN A 19 -7.95 59.35 14.30
C GLN A 19 -6.88 58.68 13.44
N ARG A 20 -7.26 57.69 12.64
CA ARG A 20 -6.36 57.01 11.69
C ARG A 20 -5.95 57.94 10.56
N LEU A 21 -6.91 58.65 9.97
CA LEU A 21 -6.67 59.60 8.87
C LEU A 21 -5.74 60.73 9.31
N ARG A 22 -5.98 61.32 10.48
CA ARG A 22 -5.09 62.33 11.06
C ARG A 22 -3.67 61.80 11.25
N ALA A 23 -3.53 60.60 11.83
CA ALA A 23 -2.22 60.03 12.11
C ALA A 23 -1.42 59.73 10.82
N VAL A 24 -2.10 59.28 9.76
CA VAL A 24 -1.48 59.06 8.45
C VAL A 24 -1.06 60.38 7.82
N LYS A 25 -1.96 61.39 7.77
CA LYS A 25 -1.66 62.73 7.21
C LYS A 25 -0.50 63.42 7.94
N GLU A 26 -0.39 63.28 9.26
CA GLU A 26 0.75 63.82 10.02
C GLU A 26 2.10 63.17 9.65
N VAL A 27 2.10 61.91 9.21
CA VAL A 27 3.32 61.23 8.78
C VAL A 27 3.62 61.52 7.30
N THR A 28 2.62 61.48 6.42
CA THR A 28 2.80 61.62 4.97
C THR A 28 2.99 63.08 4.54
N GLU A 29 2.15 63.99 5.04
CA GLU A 29 2.18 65.41 4.66
C GLU A 29 3.18 66.21 5.51
N LYS A 30 3.15 66.03 6.84
CA LYS A 30 4.00 66.78 7.79
C LYS A 30 5.36 66.13 8.07
N LYS A 31 5.66 64.98 7.43
CA LYS A 31 6.92 64.22 7.55
C LYS A 31 7.36 63.94 9.01
N ARG A 32 6.42 63.83 9.95
CA ARG A 32 6.73 63.50 11.35
C ARG A 32 7.22 62.05 11.46
N LYS A 33 8.07 61.76 12.45
CA LYS A 33 8.56 60.40 12.71
C LYS A 33 7.40 59.48 13.13
N LYS A 34 7.19 58.38 12.40
CA LYS A 34 6.15 57.35 12.66
C LYS A 34 6.06 56.92 14.13
N GLY A 35 7.21 56.67 14.76
CA GLY A 35 7.25 56.23 16.16
C GLY A 35 6.74 57.26 17.18
N ALA A 36 6.86 58.56 16.89
CA ALA A 36 6.34 59.61 17.75
C ALA A 36 4.81 59.70 17.66
N VAL A 37 4.28 59.72 16.43
CA VAL A 37 2.84 59.77 16.15
C VAL A 37 2.12 58.52 16.70
N ALA A 38 2.73 57.34 16.57
CA ALA A 38 2.18 56.10 17.11
C ALA A 38 2.08 56.13 18.65
N ARG A 39 3.08 56.70 19.33
CA ARG A 39 3.11 56.85 20.78
C ARG A 39 2.05 57.83 21.29
N GLU A 40 1.91 58.98 20.62
CA GLU A 40 0.86 59.98 20.91
C GLU A 40 -0.54 59.37 20.78
N LEU A 41 -0.75 58.52 19.77
CA LEU A 41 -2.04 57.87 19.54
C LEU A 41 -2.27 56.61 20.40
N GLY A 42 -1.25 56.14 21.13
CA GLY A 42 -1.31 54.93 21.95
C GLY A 42 -1.44 53.64 21.13
N VAL A 43 -0.87 53.59 19.93
CA VAL A 43 -0.87 52.41 19.05
C VAL A 43 0.54 51.90 18.78
N HIS A 44 0.68 50.63 18.43
CA HIS A 44 1.98 50.07 18.08
C HIS A 44 2.49 50.72 16.78
N PRO A 45 3.80 51.03 16.63
CA PRO A 45 4.35 51.61 15.40
C PRO A 45 4.01 50.82 14.13
N ASN A 46 3.95 49.48 14.24
CA ASN A 46 3.54 48.61 13.12
C ASN A 46 2.07 48.79 12.72
N THR A 47 1.19 49.14 13.66
CA THR A 47 -0.21 49.46 13.36
C THR A 47 -0.31 50.74 12.53
N LEU A 48 0.47 51.77 12.89
CA LEU A 48 0.53 53.00 12.11
C LEU A 48 1.15 52.77 10.73
N LYS A 49 2.17 51.92 10.62
CA LYS A 49 2.73 51.50 9.33
C LYS A 49 1.65 50.87 8.43
N ASN A 50 0.90 49.89 8.96
CA ASN A 50 -0.17 49.24 8.19
C ASN A 50 -1.26 50.22 7.72
N TRP A 51 -1.54 51.28 8.48
CA TRP A 51 -2.48 52.31 8.05
C TRP A 51 -1.93 53.20 6.94
N ILE A 52 -0.64 53.52 6.99
CA ILE A 52 0.03 54.25 5.90
C ILE A 52 0.02 53.41 4.62
N ASP A 53 0.42 52.14 4.73
CA ASP A 53 0.44 51.22 3.58
C ASP A 53 -0.97 51.06 2.98
N ALA A 54 -2.00 50.94 3.82
CA ALA A 54 -3.40 50.85 3.37
C ALA A 54 -3.91 52.17 2.73
N PHE A 55 -3.44 53.32 3.21
CA PHE A 55 -3.78 54.63 2.64
C PHE A 55 -3.10 54.86 1.30
N GLU A 56 -1.86 54.39 1.14
CA GLU A 56 -1.14 54.44 -0.13
C GLU A 56 -1.79 53.53 -1.20
N SER A 57 -2.35 52.38 -0.80
CA SER A 57 -2.96 51.43 -1.73
C SER A 57 -4.43 51.71 -2.06
N GLU A 58 -5.25 52.04 -1.06
CA GLU A 58 -6.72 52.12 -1.16
C GLU A 58 -7.24 53.55 -0.87
N GLY A 59 -6.36 54.53 -0.62
CA GLY A 59 -6.75 55.89 -0.27
C GLY A 59 -7.44 55.99 1.10
N GLU A 60 -8.37 56.93 1.25
CA GLU A 60 -9.11 57.10 2.51
C GLU A 60 -9.92 55.85 2.87
N GLU A 61 -10.42 55.08 1.88
CA GLU A 61 -11.21 53.85 2.11
C GLU A 61 -10.41 52.76 2.86
N GLY A 62 -9.09 52.70 2.66
CA GLY A 62 -8.21 51.74 3.34
C GLY A 62 -8.12 51.93 4.86
N LEU A 63 -8.51 53.10 5.38
CA LEU A 63 -8.46 53.42 6.80
C LEU A 63 -9.74 53.04 7.55
N ILE A 64 -10.82 52.73 6.83
CA ILE A 64 -12.10 52.32 7.41
C ILE A 64 -11.87 51.02 8.20
N PRO A 65 -12.25 50.96 9.50
CA PRO A 65 -12.10 49.76 10.30
C PRO A 65 -12.88 48.58 9.70
N LYS A 66 -12.22 47.72 8.93
CA LYS A 66 -12.78 46.45 8.47
C LYS A 66 -13.08 45.59 9.70
N LYS A 67 -14.31 45.04 9.81
CA LYS A 67 -14.70 44.18 10.94
C LYS A 67 -13.65 43.08 11.11
N ARG A 68 -13.00 43.05 12.28
CA ARG A 68 -12.11 41.95 12.67
C ARG A 68 -12.97 40.72 12.93
N GLY A 69 -12.88 39.77 12.02
CA GLY A 69 -13.53 38.47 12.12
C GLY A 69 -13.01 37.58 11.02
N ARG A 70 -12.90 36.28 11.29
CA ARG A 70 -12.80 35.27 10.24
C ARG A 70 -13.96 35.54 9.30
N GLN A 71 -13.69 35.83 8.03
CA GLN A 71 -14.74 35.87 7.02
C GLN A 71 -15.57 34.60 7.22
N PRO A 72 -16.91 34.68 7.39
CA PRO A 72 -17.70 33.47 7.39
C PRO A 72 -17.31 32.70 6.13
N LYS A 73 -17.04 31.40 6.26
CA LYS A 73 -16.99 30.52 5.08
C LYS A 73 -18.42 30.52 4.52
N SER A 74 -18.88 31.62 3.91
CA SER A 74 -19.94 31.49 2.94
C SER A 74 -19.35 30.56 1.89
N PRO A 75 -20.04 29.47 1.53
CA PRO A 75 -19.70 28.81 0.32
C PRO A 75 -20.01 29.85 -0.76
N SER A 76 -18.99 30.56 -1.22
CA SER A 76 -18.88 30.74 -2.66
C SER A 76 -18.97 29.30 -3.17
N VAL A 77 -20.18 28.89 -3.54
CA VAL A 77 -20.41 27.63 -4.24
C VAL A 77 -19.65 27.87 -5.52
N ASP A 78 -18.38 27.51 -5.52
CA ASP A 78 -17.58 27.50 -6.71
C ASP A 78 -18.44 26.77 -7.75
N PRO A 79 -18.85 27.44 -8.84
CA PRO A 79 -19.80 26.89 -9.80
C PRO A 79 -19.34 25.52 -10.33
N ASN A 80 -18.03 25.30 -10.30
CA ASN A 80 -17.37 24.09 -10.77
C ASN A 80 -17.04 23.12 -9.63
N ARG A 81 -17.42 23.39 -8.37
CA ARG A 81 -17.19 22.46 -7.25
C ARG A 81 -17.86 21.12 -7.50
N ARG A 82 -19.14 21.15 -7.88
CA ARG A 82 -19.91 19.95 -8.20
C ARG A 82 -19.36 19.27 -9.44
N MET A 83 -18.94 20.04 -10.44
CA MET A 83 -18.29 19.52 -11.65
C MET A 83 -17.00 18.76 -11.30
N ARG A 84 -16.11 19.35 -10.49
CA ARG A 84 -14.88 18.68 -10.04
C ARG A 84 -15.15 17.48 -9.13
N GLU A 85 -16.21 17.52 -8.31
CA GLU A 85 -16.63 16.36 -7.52
C GLU A 85 -17.09 15.21 -8.41
N LEU A 86 -17.90 15.50 -9.43
CA LEU A 86 -18.33 14.51 -10.42
C LEU A 86 -17.18 13.98 -11.27
N GLU A 87 -16.27 14.83 -11.73
CA GLU A 87 -15.08 14.41 -12.47
C GLU A 87 -14.19 13.47 -11.66
N ARG A 88 -14.03 13.75 -10.35
CA ARG A 88 -13.32 12.86 -9.44
C ARG A 88 -14.03 11.52 -9.28
N GLU A 89 -15.35 11.53 -9.15
CA GLU A 89 -16.13 10.31 -9.01
C GLU A 89 -16.12 9.48 -10.31
N VAL A 90 -16.25 10.11 -11.47
CA VAL A 90 -16.15 9.42 -12.77
C VAL A 90 -14.77 8.80 -12.94
N ARG A 91 -13.71 9.51 -12.58
CA ARG A 91 -12.34 8.96 -12.60
C ARG A 91 -12.23 7.76 -11.67
N ARG A 92 -12.77 7.88 -10.45
CA ARG A 92 -12.78 6.79 -9.48
C ARG A 92 -13.51 5.56 -10.00
N LEU A 93 -14.74 5.72 -10.48
CA LEU A 93 -15.58 4.64 -11.01
C LEU A 93 -15.00 3.98 -12.26
N ARG A 94 -14.29 4.74 -13.10
CA ARG A 94 -13.58 4.19 -14.27
C ARG A 94 -12.45 3.26 -13.83
N GLU A 95 -11.62 3.72 -12.89
CA GLU A 95 -10.55 2.88 -12.33
C GLU A 95 -11.11 1.65 -11.59
N GLU A 96 -12.21 1.78 -10.84
CA GLU A 96 -12.84 0.63 -10.18
C GLU A 96 -13.37 -0.40 -11.20
N ASN A 97 -13.99 0.06 -12.30
CA ASN A 97 -14.44 -0.83 -13.36
C ASN A 97 -13.28 -1.56 -14.05
N GLU A 98 -12.19 -0.86 -14.36
CA GLU A 98 -11.00 -1.43 -14.97
C GLU A 98 -10.43 -2.59 -14.14
N ILE A 99 -10.33 -2.39 -12.81
CA ILE A 99 -9.88 -3.42 -11.88
C ILE A 99 -10.84 -4.63 -11.87
N LEU A 100 -12.15 -4.38 -11.85
CA LEU A 100 -13.17 -5.43 -11.80
C LEU A 100 -13.31 -6.20 -13.12
N GLN A 101 -12.88 -5.64 -14.25
CA GLN A 101 -12.95 -6.31 -15.55
C GLN A 101 -12.20 -7.64 -15.56
N LYS A 102 -11.09 -7.78 -14.82
CA LYS A 102 -10.34 -9.04 -14.70
C LYS A 102 -11.11 -10.20 -14.06
N PHE A 103 -12.21 -9.87 -13.38
CA PHE A 103 -13.02 -10.83 -12.66
C PHE A 103 -14.40 -11.05 -13.30
N LEU A 104 -14.66 -10.41 -14.45
CA LEU A 104 -15.88 -10.62 -15.22
C LEU A 104 -16.05 -12.10 -15.56
N GLY A 105 -17.24 -12.65 -15.28
CA GLY A 105 -17.56 -14.05 -15.54
C GLY A 105 -17.16 -15.04 -14.45
N LYS A 106 -16.42 -14.62 -13.41
CA LYS A 106 -16.10 -15.49 -12.26
C LYS A 106 -17.19 -15.39 -11.19
N VAL A 107 -17.91 -16.49 -10.95
CA VAL A 107 -18.97 -16.56 -9.91
C VAL A 107 -18.38 -16.57 -8.49
N ARG A 108 -17.21 -17.18 -8.30
CA ARG A 108 -16.53 -17.28 -7.00
C ARG A 108 -15.03 -17.11 -7.19
N ILE A 109 -14.47 -16.09 -6.57
CA ILE A 109 -13.05 -15.73 -6.71
C ILE A 109 -12.35 -16.08 -5.41
N LYS A 110 -11.31 -16.91 -5.49
CA LYS A 110 -10.47 -17.24 -4.32
C LYS A 110 -9.70 -16.00 -3.87
N LYS A 111 -9.39 -15.93 -2.57
CA LYS A 111 -8.63 -14.81 -2.00
C LYS A 111 -7.21 -14.70 -2.59
N THR A 112 -6.60 -15.82 -2.96
CA THR A 112 -5.30 -15.87 -3.65
C THR A 112 -5.37 -15.20 -5.01
N GLU A 113 -6.37 -15.53 -5.83
CA GLU A 113 -6.57 -14.91 -7.15
C GLU A 113 -6.76 -13.38 -7.06
N ARG A 114 -7.40 -12.89 -5.98
CA ARG A 114 -7.49 -11.44 -5.74
C ARG A 114 -6.11 -10.83 -5.50
N PHE A 115 -5.26 -11.48 -4.71
CA PHE A 115 -3.90 -11.01 -4.45
C PHE A 115 -2.98 -11.14 -5.66
N ASP A 116 -3.17 -12.15 -6.51
CA ASP A 116 -2.45 -12.30 -7.78
C ASP A 116 -2.76 -11.13 -8.71
N ALA A 117 -4.06 -10.81 -8.86
CA ALA A 117 -4.49 -9.66 -9.66
C ALA A 117 -3.96 -8.33 -9.11
N ILE A 118 -3.88 -8.17 -7.77
CA ILE A 118 -3.25 -6.99 -7.16
C ILE A 118 -1.77 -6.91 -7.54
N THR A 119 -1.06 -8.03 -7.53
CA THR A 119 0.37 -8.07 -7.89
C THR A 119 0.61 -7.70 -9.35
N GLU A 120 -0.29 -8.07 -10.24
CA GLU A 120 -0.23 -7.71 -11.66
C GLU A 120 -0.52 -6.22 -11.89
N MET A 121 -1.50 -5.66 -11.18
CA MET A 121 -1.96 -4.27 -11.36
C MET A 121 -1.26 -3.24 -10.46
N LYS A 122 -0.33 -3.66 -9.59
CA LYS A 122 0.32 -2.77 -8.61
C LYS A 122 1.16 -1.64 -9.24
N GLU A 123 1.63 -1.84 -10.47
CA GLU A 123 2.43 -0.85 -11.21
C GLU A 123 1.54 0.26 -11.81
N GLU A 124 0.29 -0.08 -12.14
CA GLU A 124 -0.67 0.82 -12.79
C GLU A 124 -1.54 1.55 -11.75
N HIS A 125 -1.88 0.89 -10.64
CA HIS A 125 -2.74 1.41 -9.60
C HIS A 125 -2.14 1.27 -8.20
N LYS A 126 -2.51 2.19 -7.30
CA LYS A 126 -2.10 2.11 -5.89
C LYS A 126 -2.67 0.84 -5.23
N VAL A 127 -1.82 0.08 -4.54
CA VAL A 127 -2.20 -1.14 -3.81
C VAL A 127 -3.44 -0.95 -2.92
N ARG A 128 -3.51 0.18 -2.20
CA ARG A 128 -4.68 0.53 -1.37
C ARG A 128 -5.99 0.59 -2.18
N ARG A 129 -5.96 1.17 -3.38
CA ARG A 129 -7.14 1.23 -4.26
C ARG A 129 -7.54 -0.17 -4.70
N LEU A 130 -6.59 -0.96 -5.16
CA LEU A 130 -6.83 -2.34 -5.60
C LEU A 130 -7.44 -3.19 -4.46
N CYS A 131 -6.90 -3.06 -3.25
CA CYS A 131 -7.41 -3.76 -2.06
C CYS A 131 -8.84 -3.34 -1.71
N MET A 132 -9.14 -2.04 -1.78
CA MET A 132 -10.50 -1.52 -1.57
C MET A 132 -11.49 -2.03 -2.63
N THR A 133 -11.11 -2.01 -3.90
CA THR A 133 -11.99 -2.46 -5.00
C THR A 133 -12.24 -3.97 -4.93
N LEU A 134 -11.24 -4.76 -4.56
CA LEU A 134 -11.33 -6.23 -4.49
C LEU A 134 -11.77 -6.75 -3.11
N ASP A 135 -12.15 -5.86 -2.20
CA ASP A 135 -12.60 -6.21 -0.84
C ASP A 135 -11.61 -7.15 -0.10
N VAL A 136 -10.35 -6.72 -0.03
CA VAL A 136 -9.28 -7.42 0.71
C VAL A 136 -8.47 -6.44 1.55
N SER A 137 -7.84 -6.92 2.62
CA SER A 137 -6.97 -6.07 3.45
C SER A 137 -5.59 -5.88 2.82
N GLU A 138 -5.05 -4.66 2.93
CA GLU A 138 -3.67 -4.34 2.52
C GLU A 138 -2.66 -5.23 3.27
N SER A 139 -2.85 -5.42 4.58
CA SER A 139 -2.00 -6.31 5.37
C SER A 139 -2.05 -7.77 4.88
N GLY A 140 -3.22 -8.22 4.41
CA GLY A 140 -3.37 -9.56 3.83
C GLY A 140 -2.61 -9.71 2.52
N TYR A 141 -2.62 -8.68 1.69
CA TYR A 141 -1.85 -8.64 0.45
C TYR A 141 -0.34 -8.67 0.72
N TYR A 142 0.17 -7.81 1.61
CA TYR A 142 1.59 -7.83 1.94
C TYR A 142 2.02 -9.12 2.63
N ASN A 143 1.17 -9.75 3.45
CA ASN A 143 1.43 -11.08 4.00
C ASN A 143 1.45 -12.17 2.93
N TYR A 144 0.66 -12.03 1.87
CA TYR A 144 0.65 -12.94 0.73
C TYR A 144 1.94 -12.81 -0.09
N VAL A 145 2.35 -11.59 -0.42
CA VAL A 145 3.58 -11.32 -1.19
C VAL A 145 4.84 -11.66 -0.39
N ASN A 146 4.85 -11.36 0.91
CA ASN A 146 5.97 -11.68 1.80
C ASN A 146 5.86 -13.08 2.39
N ARG A 147 4.91 -13.90 1.92
CA ARG A 147 4.84 -15.29 2.35
C ARG A 147 6.15 -15.93 1.90
N PRO A 148 6.94 -16.52 2.82
CA PRO A 148 8.12 -17.23 2.39
C PRO A 148 7.66 -18.28 1.38
N ASP A 149 8.29 -18.29 0.20
CA ASP A 149 8.21 -19.45 -0.68
C ASP A 149 8.45 -20.68 0.19
N ASN A 150 7.74 -21.75 -0.09
CA ASN A 150 7.78 -22.97 0.68
C ASN A 150 9.11 -23.70 0.44
N LYS A 151 10.22 -23.01 0.73
CA LYS A 151 11.60 -23.44 0.59
C LYS A 151 11.72 -24.73 1.37
N LEU A 152 12.11 -25.77 0.66
CA LEU A 152 12.32 -27.09 1.23
C LEU A 152 13.32 -26.96 2.38
N SER A 153 12.89 -27.29 3.59
CA SER A 153 13.80 -27.50 4.72
C SER A 153 14.79 -28.60 4.36
N GLU A 154 15.99 -28.63 4.97
CA GLU A 154 16.92 -29.75 4.79
C GLU A 154 16.24 -31.11 5.04
N ARG A 155 15.34 -31.16 6.03
CA ARG A 155 14.51 -32.35 6.30
C ARG A 155 13.52 -32.66 5.16
N ASP A 156 12.92 -31.64 4.55
CA ASP A 156 12.00 -31.85 3.42
C ASP A 156 12.78 -32.40 2.20
N LYS A 157 14.03 -31.98 1.98
CA LYS A 157 14.89 -32.52 0.91
C LYS A 157 15.23 -33.99 1.14
N GLU A 158 15.59 -34.35 2.38
CA GLU A 158 15.86 -35.73 2.76
C GLU A 158 14.62 -36.62 2.61
N ASP A 159 13.48 -36.15 3.12
CA ASP A 159 12.20 -36.85 2.99
C ASP A 159 11.82 -37.05 1.50
N ILE A 160 12.05 -36.05 0.63
CA ILE A 160 11.83 -36.15 -0.83
C ILE A 160 12.70 -37.22 -1.49
N LEU A 161 13.99 -37.31 -1.13
CA LEU A 161 14.90 -38.31 -1.71
C LEU A 161 14.46 -39.73 -1.40
N VAL A 162 13.98 -39.97 -0.18
CA VAL A 162 13.46 -41.28 0.22
C VAL A 162 12.13 -41.56 -0.48
N ILE A 163 11.23 -40.59 -0.58
CA ILE A 163 9.97 -40.74 -1.33
C ILE A 163 10.24 -41.12 -2.79
N ARG A 164 11.17 -40.43 -3.46
CA ARG A 164 11.54 -40.73 -4.86
C ARG A 164 12.06 -42.17 -5.00
N ARG A 165 12.98 -42.59 -4.13
CA ARG A 165 13.51 -43.97 -4.13
C ARG A 165 12.40 -45.03 -3.98
N LEU A 166 11.45 -44.79 -3.06
CA LEU A 166 10.35 -45.72 -2.81
C LEU A 166 9.40 -45.83 -4.00
N MET A 167 9.10 -44.72 -4.67
CA MET A 167 8.28 -44.70 -5.89
C MET A 167 8.97 -45.45 -7.04
N GLU A 168 10.28 -45.25 -7.23
CA GLU A 168 11.06 -45.95 -8.27
C GLU A 168 11.14 -47.47 -8.04
N THR A 169 11.23 -47.91 -6.79
CA THR A 169 11.43 -49.33 -6.45
C THR A 169 10.19 -50.19 -6.68
N GLU A 170 9.00 -49.69 -6.31
CA GLU A 170 7.76 -50.46 -6.42
C GLU A 170 6.82 -49.98 -7.53
N SER A 171 7.09 -48.83 -8.17
CA SER A 171 6.19 -48.22 -9.17
C SER A 171 4.76 -48.01 -8.65
N VAL A 172 4.62 -47.68 -7.36
CA VAL A 172 3.35 -47.45 -6.67
C VAL A 172 3.29 -46.02 -6.14
N ASP A 173 2.35 -45.24 -6.65
CA ASP A 173 2.12 -43.83 -6.28
C ASP A 173 1.06 -43.66 -5.16
N ASP A 174 0.82 -44.69 -4.34
CA ASP A 174 -0.17 -44.64 -3.26
C ASP A 174 0.39 -43.91 -2.01
N PRO A 175 -0.18 -42.75 -1.62
CA PRO A 175 0.28 -42.01 -0.45
C PRO A 175 0.22 -42.79 0.86
N ASP A 176 -0.73 -43.71 1.01
CA ASP A 176 -0.88 -44.47 2.26
C ASP A 176 0.15 -45.60 2.35
N TRP A 177 0.57 -46.17 1.20
CA TRP A 177 1.71 -47.10 1.11
C TRP A 177 3.04 -46.38 1.41
N ILE A 178 3.28 -45.22 0.79
CA ILE A 178 4.50 -44.43 1.02
C ILE A 178 4.63 -44.06 2.51
N LEU A 179 3.55 -43.66 3.18
CA LEU A 179 3.57 -43.37 4.63
C LEU A 179 3.93 -44.58 5.49
N LEU A 180 3.51 -45.78 5.08
CA LEU A 180 3.82 -47.01 5.80
C LEU A 180 5.30 -47.34 5.67
N GLU A 181 5.85 -47.23 4.47
CA GLU A 181 7.24 -47.57 4.19
C GLU A 181 8.21 -46.55 4.79
N MET A 182 7.91 -45.25 4.64
CA MET A 182 8.64 -44.18 5.34
C MET A 182 8.67 -44.39 6.86
N ARG A 183 7.58 -44.91 7.45
CA ARG A 183 7.53 -45.20 8.89
C ARG A 183 8.43 -46.38 9.26
N LYS A 184 8.54 -47.41 8.42
CA LYS A 184 9.46 -48.54 8.63
C LYS A 184 10.92 -48.07 8.61
N GLU A 185 11.26 -47.15 7.71
CA GLU A 185 12.60 -46.52 7.65
C GLU A 185 12.83 -45.45 8.74
N GLY A 186 11.85 -45.19 9.61
CA GLY A 186 11.97 -44.26 10.75
C GLY A 186 11.60 -42.81 10.44
N HIS A 187 11.21 -42.48 9.21
CA HIS A 187 10.76 -41.16 8.80
C HIS A 187 9.30 -40.92 9.25
N ARG A 188 9.13 -40.15 10.33
CA ARG A 188 7.79 -39.75 10.82
C ARG A 188 7.25 -38.55 10.04
N ILE A 189 6.43 -38.83 9.02
CA ILE A 189 5.74 -37.81 8.20
C ILE A 189 4.21 -37.94 8.37
N ASN A 190 3.49 -36.82 8.33
CA ASN A 190 2.03 -36.79 8.29
C ASN A 190 1.57 -36.76 6.82
N ARG A 191 0.46 -37.42 6.49
CA ARG A 191 -0.21 -37.40 5.18
C ARG A 191 -0.29 -36.01 4.55
N ARG A 192 -0.62 -34.98 5.33
CA ARG A 192 -0.69 -33.59 4.83
C ARG A 192 0.67 -33.05 4.35
N ARG A 193 1.76 -33.46 5.01
CA ARG A 193 3.12 -33.08 4.63
C ARG A 193 3.59 -33.92 3.44
N LEU A 194 3.31 -35.21 3.41
CA LEU A 194 3.61 -36.06 2.25
C LEU A 194 2.94 -35.52 0.98
N LEU A 195 1.63 -35.27 1.01
CA LEU A 195 0.91 -34.71 -0.15
C LEU A 195 1.47 -33.36 -0.62
N ARG A 196 1.95 -32.53 0.32
CA ARG A 196 2.61 -31.28 -0.02
C ARG A 196 3.96 -31.52 -0.71
N LEU A 197 4.74 -32.49 -0.24
CA LEU A 197 6.03 -32.83 -0.85
C LEU A 197 5.84 -33.46 -2.23
N LEU A 198 4.85 -34.35 -2.40
CA LEU A 198 4.48 -34.92 -3.69
C LEU A 198 4.04 -33.85 -4.69
N ASP A 199 3.12 -32.95 -4.31
CA ASP A 199 2.71 -31.82 -5.16
C ASP A 199 3.90 -30.92 -5.56
N GLN A 200 4.85 -30.71 -4.64
CA GLN A 200 6.09 -29.99 -4.92
C GLN A 200 7.07 -30.75 -5.83
N MET A 201 7.06 -32.09 -5.84
CA MET A 201 7.85 -32.93 -6.74
C MET A 201 7.22 -32.99 -8.13
N ASP A 202 5.90 -33.19 -8.22
CA ASP A 202 5.15 -33.20 -9.49
C ASP A 202 5.27 -31.86 -10.24
N LEU A 203 5.31 -30.74 -9.52
CA LEU A 203 5.59 -29.40 -10.08
C LEU A 203 6.99 -29.28 -10.69
N VAL A 204 7.95 -30.07 -10.23
CA VAL A 204 9.34 -30.11 -10.73
C VAL A 204 9.46 -31.06 -11.91
N ASP A 205 8.80 -32.22 -11.86
CA ASP A 205 8.82 -33.21 -12.95
C ASP A 205 8.01 -32.69 -14.17
N ALA A 206 6.88 -31.99 -13.96
CA ALA A 206 6.12 -31.33 -15.03
C ALA A 206 6.84 -30.13 -15.67
N ALA A 207 7.88 -29.59 -15.02
CA ALA A 207 8.70 -28.49 -15.53
C ALA A 207 9.90 -28.97 -16.38
N GLY A 208 10.02 -30.28 -16.64
CA GLY A 208 11.02 -30.84 -17.57
C GLY A 208 12.40 -31.02 -16.95
N TYR A 209 12.48 -31.80 -15.87
CA TYR A 209 13.74 -32.44 -15.48
C TYR A 209 13.67 -33.91 -15.92
N GLU A 210 14.22 -34.21 -17.10
CA GLU A 210 14.61 -35.57 -17.42
C GLU A 210 15.86 -35.88 -16.56
N PRO A 211 15.81 -36.82 -15.60
CA PRO A 211 17.04 -37.33 -15.04
C PRO A 211 17.82 -37.97 -16.19
N GLU A 212 19.09 -37.60 -16.34
CA GLU A 212 20.02 -38.37 -17.15
C GLU A 212 20.05 -39.78 -16.55
N HIS A 213 19.30 -40.70 -17.15
CA HIS A 213 19.49 -42.11 -16.92
C HIS A 213 20.89 -42.42 -17.43
N ASP A 214 21.81 -42.69 -16.52
CA ASP A 214 23.03 -43.43 -16.85
C ASP A 214 22.58 -44.80 -17.39
N THR A 215 22.38 -44.85 -18.71
CA THR A 215 22.26 -46.07 -19.49
C THR A 215 23.63 -46.72 -19.53
N ASP A 216 24.05 -47.32 -18.42
CA ASP A 216 25.21 -48.21 -18.36
C ASP A 216 24.93 -49.30 -17.33
N SER A 217 23.91 -50.11 -17.60
CA SER A 217 23.66 -51.37 -16.88
C SER A 217 23.03 -52.46 -17.76
N GLU A 218 22.88 -52.25 -19.07
CA GLU A 218 22.29 -53.25 -19.99
C GLU A 218 23.31 -54.00 -20.86
N GLU A 219 24.62 -53.96 -20.55
CA GLU A 219 25.64 -54.73 -21.30
C GLU A 219 26.32 -55.87 -20.51
N ALA A 220 25.66 -56.43 -19.48
CA ALA A 220 26.27 -57.51 -18.68
C ALA A 220 25.51 -58.86 -18.70
N GLU A 221 24.51 -59.06 -19.57
CA GLU A 221 23.80 -60.35 -19.69
C GLU A 221 23.89 -61.03 -21.06
N GLU A 222 24.83 -60.63 -21.92
CA GLU A 222 25.12 -61.36 -23.17
C GLU A 222 26.52 -61.97 -23.19
N GLU A 223 26.95 -62.57 -22.08
CA GLU A 223 28.15 -63.44 -22.08
C GLU A 223 28.01 -64.63 -21.11
N VAL A 224 26.85 -65.27 -21.06
CA VAL A 224 26.73 -66.61 -20.47
C VAL A 224 25.75 -67.43 -21.30
N LEU A 225 26.25 -68.07 -22.35
CA LEU A 225 25.92 -69.45 -22.77
C LEU A 225 26.50 -69.67 -24.17
N LEU A 226 27.67 -70.31 -24.23
CA LEU A 226 27.97 -71.47 -25.06
C LEU A 226 29.45 -71.81 -24.86
N GLU A 227 29.72 -72.58 -23.81
CA GLU A 227 30.99 -73.30 -23.69
C GLU A 227 31.13 -74.36 -24.80
N PRO A 228 32.37 -74.68 -25.20
CA PRO A 228 32.66 -75.48 -26.38
C PRO A 228 32.55 -76.97 -26.09
N VAL A 229 31.83 -77.71 -26.93
CA VAL A 229 31.99 -79.17 -27.02
C VAL A 229 32.86 -79.49 -28.21
N ALA A 230 34.14 -79.70 -27.93
CA ALA A 230 35.06 -80.41 -28.80
C ALA A 230 34.97 -81.92 -28.56
N ALA A 231 35.48 -82.68 -29.55
CA ALA A 231 35.64 -84.14 -29.66
C ALA A 231 34.39 -84.89 -30.18
N GLU A 232 34.49 -85.80 -31.15
CA GLU A 232 35.61 -86.57 -31.71
C GLU A 232 35.22 -87.11 -33.09
#